data_AF-A0A6C0C7L9-F1
#
_entry.id   AF-A0A6C0C7L9-F1
#
_cell.length_a   1.000
_cell.length_b   1.000
_cell.length_c   1.000
_cell.angle_alpha   90.00
_cell.angle_beta   90.00
_cell.angle_gamma   90.00
#
_symmetry.space_group_name_H-M   'P 1'
#
loop_
_entity.id
_entity.type
_entity.pdbx_description
1 polymer ?
#
loop_
_entity_poly.entity_id
_entity_poly.type
_entity_poly.pdbx_seq_one_letter_code
_entity_poly.pdbx_strand_id
1 'polypeptide(L)'
;MSAINKILIKDAKSRYEGITDDLHPIKSLVSDKILDYDLPTLVKSDFDYNKSTKLCNDIVSFKTTFYEKYPFLVGLDMKNLLVAGGSVGDIVRKQNNRGIDVDFFVYGLELDEANARVKQWVVDVINCAKKYVVRSDPKNKKKNKKESSSETETESDDVDSEDSPPRKYVPGGKRATKKNSDLDCIMVRNNNTLLMNIFGTKLQLIFRLYKTKSEILHGFDLGSSAVGFDGKQVFFTTLGKFCYEHSCNIIDTTRRSTTYECRLEKYFDRGFNIVLSKLDITKLRTEYFAYQMKEVCILPHFVFSYSDIVGNKISLHKFYNKYSITSDYQLEDIDEYKSFSVNIYNLVNDIDFFYYTSESTDTEVIDVLNKPPRLAKGSIIAFYEILKKNISNKNIDVIKLKQFLPIEKIATIVTNLVENKDPTYIDKLIQKQTDMVLKKLAKLEKRDHSVINWITQEPGTQISGSFNPIIKDEKDWYGALYVK
;
A
#
# COMPACT_ATOMS: atom_id res chain seq x y z
N MET A 1 -24.21 -7.06 -26.73
CA MET A 1 -23.43 -7.10 -25.47
C MET A 1 -22.06 -6.53 -25.77
N SER A 2 -21.71 -5.37 -25.20
CA SER A 2 -20.43 -4.68 -25.45
C SER A 2 -19.23 -5.57 -25.08
N ALA A 3 -18.05 -5.26 -25.63
CA ALA A 3 -16.81 -5.96 -25.29
C ALA A 3 -16.55 -5.88 -23.78
N ILE A 4 -16.78 -4.70 -23.19
CA ILE A 4 -16.66 -4.44 -21.74
C ILE A 4 -17.56 -5.36 -20.91
N ASN A 5 -18.83 -5.54 -21.29
CA ASN A 5 -19.74 -6.43 -20.54
C ASN A 5 -19.26 -7.89 -20.57
N LYS A 6 -18.68 -8.35 -21.68
CA LYS A 6 -18.09 -9.70 -21.76
C LYS A 6 -16.90 -9.85 -20.81
N ILE A 7 -16.06 -8.82 -20.71
CA ILE A 7 -14.91 -8.79 -19.79
C ILE A 7 -15.39 -8.85 -18.33
N LEU A 8 -16.36 -8.02 -17.95
CA LEU A 8 -16.91 -7.99 -16.58
C LEU A 8 -17.58 -9.33 -16.20
N ILE A 9 -18.35 -9.95 -17.11
CA ILE A 9 -18.96 -11.27 -16.87
C ILE A 9 -17.90 -12.34 -16.67
N LYS A 10 -16.85 -12.34 -17.50
CA LYS A 10 -15.77 -13.32 -17.37
C LYS A 10 -15.02 -13.12 -16.06
N ASP A 11 -14.68 -11.89 -15.72
CA ASP A 11 -13.98 -11.58 -14.48
C ASP A 11 -14.82 -11.93 -13.25
N ALA A 12 -16.12 -11.63 -13.23
CA ALA A 12 -17.04 -12.01 -12.15
C ALA A 12 -17.10 -13.53 -11.93
N LYS A 13 -17.06 -14.31 -13.02
CA LYS A 13 -17.01 -15.78 -12.95
C LYS A 13 -15.70 -16.31 -12.38
N SER A 14 -14.64 -15.52 -12.31
CA SER A 14 -13.30 -15.94 -11.83
C SER A 14 -12.97 -15.47 -10.41
N ARG A 15 -13.94 -14.94 -9.65
CA ARG A 15 -13.74 -14.40 -8.29
C ARG A 15 -14.06 -15.41 -7.18
N TYR A 16 -13.56 -16.62 -7.28
CA TYR A 16 -13.79 -17.69 -6.31
C TYR A 16 -12.48 -18.41 -5.95
N GLU A 17 -12.43 -19.05 -4.80
CA GLU A 17 -11.26 -19.81 -4.34
C GLU A 17 -10.99 -21.04 -5.22
N GLY A 18 -9.71 -21.37 -5.32
CA GLY A 18 -9.17 -22.42 -6.15
C GLY A 18 -9.00 -22.03 -7.61
N ILE A 19 -9.40 -20.82 -8.04
CA ILE A 19 -9.28 -20.42 -9.44
C ILE A 19 -7.83 -20.52 -9.91
N THR A 20 -7.61 -21.15 -11.04
CA THR A 20 -6.31 -21.18 -11.75
C THR A 20 -6.41 -20.65 -13.17
N ASP A 21 -7.64 -20.58 -13.69
CA ASP A 21 -7.94 -20.50 -15.12
C ASP A 21 -8.40 -19.10 -15.53
N ASP A 22 -7.57 -18.09 -15.31
CA ASP A 22 -7.72 -16.81 -16.01
C ASP A 22 -6.43 -15.97 -15.98
N LEU A 23 -5.27 -16.63 -16.01
CA LEU A 23 -3.99 -15.94 -16.00
C LEU A 23 -3.36 -15.87 -17.38
N HIS A 24 -3.08 -14.65 -17.81
CA HIS A 24 -2.49 -14.34 -19.10
C HIS A 24 -1.03 -13.92 -18.91
N PRO A 25 -0.06 -14.55 -19.60
CA PRO A 25 1.35 -14.18 -19.48
C PRO A 25 1.65 -12.84 -20.17
N ILE A 26 2.71 -12.16 -19.76
CA ILE A 26 3.14 -10.86 -20.33
C ILE A 26 3.28 -10.85 -21.85
N LYS A 27 3.71 -11.97 -22.44
CA LYS A 27 3.84 -12.13 -23.91
C LYS A 27 2.51 -12.05 -24.66
N SER A 28 1.39 -12.23 -23.97
CA SER A 28 0.05 -12.12 -24.55
C SER A 28 -0.48 -10.68 -24.60
N LEU A 29 0.23 -9.73 -23.98
CA LEU A 29 -0.13 -8.31 -24.04
C LEU A 29 0.08 -7.78 -25.45
N VAL A 30 -0.97 -7.15 -25.96
CA VAL A 30 -0.97 -6.44 -27.23
C VAL A 30 -0.81 -4.95 -26.95
N SER A 31 0.30 -4.37 -27.41
CA SER A 31 0.47 -2.91 -27.40
C SER A 31 -0.45 -2.28 -28.46
N ASP A 32 -0.59 -0.97 -28.40
CA ASP A 32 -1.21 -0.19 -29.48
C ASP A 32 -2.72 -0.37 -29.67
N LYS A 33 -3.41 -0.91 -28.67
CA LYS A 33 -4.86 -0.85 -28.63
C LYS A 33 -5.34 0.51 -28.15
N ILE A 34 -6.41 0.97 -28.79
CA ILE A 34 -7.13 2.18 -28.42
C ILE A 34 -8.52 1.73 -27.96
N LEU A 35 -9.06 2.35 -26.90
CA LEU A 35 -10.44 2.14 -26.51
C LEU A 35 -11.36 2.68 -27.62
N ASP A 36 -12.42 1.96 -27.96
CA ASP A 36 -13.39 2.41 -28.96
C ASP A 36 -14.27 3.58 -28.47
N TYR A 37 -14.31 3.79 -27.15
CA TYR A 37 -15.14 4.78 -26.47
C TYR A 37 -16.64 4.57 -26.76
N ASP A 38 -17.07 3.31 -26.81
CA ASP A 38 -18.48 2.93 -26.97
C ASP A 38 -19.36 3.30 -25.76
N LEU A 39 -18.72 3.50 -24.59
CA LEU A 39 -19.34 3.88 -23.34
C LEU A 39 -18.74 5.18 -22.77
N PRO A 40 -19.49 5.94 -21.96
CA PRO A 40 -19.01 7.16 -21.33
C PRO A 40 -17.71 6.92 -20.58
N THR A 41 -16.69 7.72 -20.88
CA THR A 41 -15.33 7.50 -20.39
C THR A 41 -14.71 8.82 -19.96
N LEU A 42 -14.21 8.88 -18.73
CA LEU A 42 -13.36 9.97 -18.27
C LEU A 42 -11.98 9.82 -18.90
N VAL A 43 -11.50 10.89 -19.49
CA VAL A 43 -10.21 10.99 -20.18
C VAL A 43 -9.47 12.21 -19.66
N LYS A 44 -8.12 12.21 -19.69
CA LYS A 44 -7.37 13.42 -19.34
C LYS A 44 -7.65 14.52 -20.38
N SER A 45 -7.74 15.76 -19.94
CA SER A 45 -8.02 16.91 -20.82
C SER A 45 -6.96 17.13 -21.90
N ASP A 46 -5.71 16.73 -21.64
CA ASP A 46 -4.57 16.75 -22.56
C ASP A 46 -4.32 15.39 -23.25
N PHE A 47 -5.24 14.43 -23.12
CA PHE A 47 -5.06 13.09 -23.66
C PHE A 47 -5.14 13.09 -25.18
N ASP A 48 -4.06 12.67 -25.84
CA ASP A 48 -4.12 12.32 -27.25
C ASP A 48 -4.87 11.01 -27.43
N TYR A 49 -6.12 11.12 -27.89
CA TYR A 49 -7.03 9.99 -28.11
C TYR A 49 -6.51 8.93 -29.08
N ASN A 50 -5.55 9.28 -29.94
CA ASN A 50 -4.97 8.40 -30.92
C ASN A 50 -3.63 7.82 -30.47
N LYS A 51 -3.10 8.29 -29.33
CA LYS A 51 -1.84 7.82 -28.77
C LYS A 51 -2.07 6.58 -27.93
N SER A 52 -1.52 5.48 -28.40
CA SER A 52 -1.45 4.26 -27.63
C SER A 52 -0.33 4.25 -26.60
N THR A 53 -0.47 3.39 -25.59
CA THR A 53 0.62 3.07 -24.66
C THR A 53 1.42 1.88 -25.19
N LYS A 54 2.74 2.05 -25.36
CA LYS A 54 3.66 0.94 -25.66
C LYS A 54 3.99 0.17 -24.39
N LEU A 55 3.52 -1.07 -24.31
CA LEU A 55 3.71 -1.93 -23.14
C LEU A 55 5.05 -2.69 -23.21
N CYS A 56 5.55 -3.12 -22.06
CA CYS A 56 6.53 -4.19 -21.95
C CYS A 56 5.77 -5.53 -22.03
N ASN A 57 5.96 -6.24 -23.13
CA ASN A 57 5.37 -7.56 -23.38
C ASN A 57 6.43 -8.68 -23.37
N ASP A 58 7.66 -8.38 -22.99
CA ASP A 58 8.77 -9.32 -22.93
C ASP A 58 9.23 -9.53 -21.47
N ILE A 59 9.35 -10.80 -21.07
CA ILE A 59 9.71 -11.15 -19.71
C ILE A 59 11.19 -10.87 -19.39
N VAL A 60 12.07 -10.95 -20.38
CA VAL A 60 13.51 -10.68 -20.18
C VAL A 60 13.68 -9.20 -19.88
N SER A 61 13.13 -8.34 -20.73
CA SER A 61 13.11 -6.88 -20.56
C SER A 61 12.47 -6.47 -19.24
N PHE A 62 11.32 -7.07 -18.88
CA PHE A 62 10.67 -6.81 -17.60
C PHE A 62 11.58 -7.13 -16.41
N LYS A 63 12.21 -8.32 -16.39
CA LYS A 63 13.10 -8.72 -15.29
C LYS A 63 14.30 -7.80 -15.17
N THR A 64 14.93 -7.45 -16.29
CA THR A 64 16.05 -6.50 -16.31
C THR A 64 15.64 -5.20 -15.63
N THR A 65 14.54 -4.58 -16.07
CA THR A 65 14.06 -3.32 -15.47
C THR A 65 13.64 -3.48 -14.01
N PHE A 66 13.00 -4.59 -13.63
CA PHE A 66 12.61 -4.86 -12.23
C PHE A 66 13.84 -4.91 -11.32
N TYR A 67 14.87 -5.65 -11.71
CA TYR A 67 16.08 -5.80 -10.91
C TYR A 67 17.04 -4.60 -11.03
N GLU A 68 16.96 -3.78 -12.07
CA GLU A 68 17.61 -2.47 -12.11
C GLU A 68 16.96 -1.48 -11.15
N LYS A 69 15.62 -1.51 -11.07
CA LYS A 69 14.84 -0.66 -10.16
C LYS A 69 15.00 -1.10 -8.70
N TYR A 70 15.04 -2.40 -8.46
CA TYR A 70 15.16 -3.01 -7.13
C TYR A 70 16.39 -3.93 -7.03
N PRO A 71 17.61 -3.38 -7.13
CA PRO A 71 18.84 -4.18 -7.23
C PRO A 71 19.13 -5.00 -5.99
N PHE A 72 18.66 -4.56 -4.82
CA PHE A 72 18.79 -5.28 -3.56
C PHE A 72 17.85 -6.49 -3.42
N LEU A 73 16.99 -6.75 -4.41
CA LEU A 73 16.14 -7.96 -4.48
C LEU A 73 16.69 -9.02 -5.46
N VAL A 74 17.84 -8.77 -6.10
CA VAL A 74 18.47 -9.75 -6.99
C VAL A 74 18.84 -11.01 -6.22
N GLY A 75 18.31 -12.15 -6.66
CA GLY A 75 18.54 -13.45 -6.03
C GLY A 75 17.57 -13.79 -4.89
N LEU A 76 16.55 -12.96 -4.65
CA LEU A 76 15.48 -13.26 -3.72
C LEU A 76 14.74 -14.55 -4.14
N ASP A 77 14.51 -15.48 -3.21
CA ASP A 77 13.68 -16.65 -3.48
C ASP A 77 12.22 -16.22 -3.63
N MET A 78 11.64 -16.45 -4.81
CA MET A 78 10.27 -16.10 -5.14
C MET A 78 9.30 -17.27 -5.00
N LYS A 79 9.75 -18.42 -4.48
CA LYS A 79 8.88 -19.58 -4.25
C LYS A 79 7.71 -19.20 -3.33
N ASN A 80 6.49 -19.55 -3.76
CA ASN A 80 5.22 -19.22 -3.09
C ASN A 80 4.98 -17.72 -2.85
N LEU A 81 5.67 -16.84 -3.59
CA LEU A 81 5.52 -15.39 -3.52
C LEU A 81 5.07 -14.81 -4.85
N LEU A 82 4.21 -13.80 -4.77
CA LEU A 82 3.81 -12.98 -5.90
C LEU A 82 4.02 -11.51 -5.50
N VAL A 83 4.80 -10.77 -6.26
CA VAL A 83 4.78 -9.30 -6.20
C VAL A 83 3.61 -8.84 -7.05
N ALA A 84 2.69 -8.03 -6.54
CA ALA A 84 1.51 -7.63 -7.32
C ALA A 84 1.19 -6.13 -7.19
N GLY A 85 0.35 -5.64 -8.10
CA GLY A 85 -0.10 -4.26 -8.10
C GLY A 85 0.83 -3.28 -8.81
N GLY A 86 0.90 -2.06 -8.29
CA GLY A 86 1.47 -0.92 -9.00
C GLY A 86 2.97 -1.02 -9.31
N SER A 87 3.75 -1.70 -8.48
CA SER A 87 5.20 -1.88 -8.70
C SER A 87 5.51 -2.69 -9.96
N VAL A 88 4.68 -3.69 -10.26
CA VAL A 88 4.75 -4.48 -11.49
C VAL A 88 4.15 -3.69 -12.66
N GLY A 89 2.97 -3.09 -12.45
CA GLY A 89 2.24 -2.34 -13.47
C GLY A 89 3.01 -1.19 -14.09
N ASP A 90 3.75 -0.45 -13.27
CA ASP A 90 4.58 0.67 -13.73
C ASP A 90 5.66 0.23 -14.71
N ILE A 91 6.33 -0.90 -14.44
CA ILE A 91 7.36 -1.45 -15.33
C ILE A 91 6.71 -1.94 -16.63
N VAL A 92 5.55 -2.59 -16.54
CA VAL A 92 4.77 -3.02 -17.73
C VAL A 92 4.41 -1.83 -18.61
N ARG A 93 4.09 -0.67 -18.03
CA ARG A 93 3.79 0.56 -18.78
C ARG A 93 5.01 1.42 -19.10
N LYS A 94 6.22 0.95 -18.78
CA LYS A 94 7.48 1.69 -18.97
C LYS A 94 7.47 3.06 -18.29
N GLN A 95 6.81 3.15 -17.13
CA GLN A 95 6.76 4.34 -16.29
C GLN A 95 7.85 4.28 -15.22
N ASN A 96 8.37 5.46 -14.85
CA ASN A 96 9.41 5.58 -13.82
C ASN A 96 8.92 6.35 -12.59
N ASN A 97 7.75 5.98 -12.06
CA ASN A 97 7.31 6.57 -10.80
C ASN A 97 8.18 6.03 -9.65
N ARG A 98 8.71 6.96 -8.86
CA ARG A 98 9.49 6.68 -7.64
C ARG A 98 8.56 6.51 -6.44
N GLY A 99 9.01 5.78 -5.42
CA GLY A 99 8.28 5.65 -4.16
C GLY A 99 7.03 4.78 -4.22
N ILE A 100 6.95 3.85 -5.19
CA ILE A 100 5.90 2.83 -5.22
C ILE A 100 6.30 1.65 -4.33
N ASP A 101 5.38 1.28 -3.45
CA ASP A 101 5.49 0.12 -2.57
C ASP A 101 5.56 -1.19 -3.38
N VAL A 102 6.37 -2.14 -2.92
CA VAL A 102 6.46 -3.48 -3.49
C VAL A 102 5.68 -4.44 -2.60
N ASP A 103 4.46 -4.77 -3.01
CA ASP A 103 3.54 -5.63 -2.27
C ASP A 103 3.77 -7.11 -2.62
N PHE A 104 4.15 -7.91 -1.63
CA PHE A 104 4.32 -9.35 -1.67
C PHE A 104 3.10 -10.06 -1.08
N PHE A 105 2.69 -11.12 -1.75
CA PHE A 105 1.59 -11.99 -1.36
C PHE A 105 2.08 -13.44 -1.30
N VAL A 106 1.61 -14.17 -0.29
CA VAL A 106 1.90 -15.60 -0.11
C VAL A 106 0.76 -16.43 -0.69
N TYR A 107 1.08 -17.48 -1.45
CA TYR A 107 0.08 -18.40 -1.98
C TYR A 107 0.50 -19.87 -1.97
N GLY A 108 -0.48 -20.76 -1.97
CA GLY A 108 -0.32 -22.20 -2.18
C GLY A 108 0.47 -22.89 -1.07
N LEU A 109 0.25 -22.44 0.17
CA LEU A 109 0.87 -22.97 1.39
C LEU A 109 -0.20 -23.15 2.45
N GLU A 110 0.01 -24.10 3.36
CA GLU A 110 -0.76 -24.20 4.60
C GLU A 110 -0.28 -23.17 5.64
N LEU A 111 -1.05 -22.96 6.71
CA LEU A 111 -0.77 -21.90 7.71
C LEU A 111 0.64 -21.96 8.31
N ASP A 112 1.11 -23.15 8.70
CA ASP A 112 2.43 -23.32 9.30
C ASP A 112 3.56 -23.06 8.28
N GLU A 113 3.36 -23.51 7.05
CA GLU A 113 4.29 -23.26 5.95
C GLU A 113 4.33 -21.77 5.58
N ALA A 114 3.19 -21.09 5.59
CA ALA A 114 3.09 -19.65 5.35
C ALA A 114 3.80 -18.84 6.45
N ASN A 115 3.64 -19.22 7.72
CA ASN A 115 4.38 -18.63 8.84
C ASN A 115 5.90 -18.81 8.68
N ALA A 116 6.35 -20.01 8.30
CA ALA A 116 7.75 -20.26 7.99
C ALA A 116 8.22 -19.45 6.78
N ARG A 117 7.39 -19.31 5.74
CA ARG A 117 7.71 -18.53 4.54
C ARG A 117 7.93 -17.06 4.84
N VAL A 118 7.13 -16.44 5.73
CA VAL A 118 7.32 -15.04 6.13
C VAL A 118 8.65 -14.84 6.84
N LYS A 119 8.99 -15.72 7.79
CA LYS A 119 10.30 -15.70 8.47
C LYS A 119 11.43 -15.78 7.45
N GLN A 120 11.35 -16.74 6.52
CA GLN A 120 12.34 -16.91 5.46
C GLN A 120 12.42 -15.68 4.55
N TRP A 121 11.29 -15.06 4.19
CA TRP A 121 11.28 -13.87 3.33
C TRP A 121 12.04 -12.70 3.95
N VAL A 122 11.88 -12.44 5.24
CA VAL A 122 12.65 -11.41 5.96
C VAL A 122 14.15 -11.69 5.87
N VAL A 123 14.56 -12.93 6.14
CA VAL A 123 15.96 -13.35 6.07
C VAL A 123 16.51 -13.20 4.66
N ASP A 124 15.78 -13.66 3.64
CA ASP A 124 16.20 -13.60 2.25
C ASP A 124 16.40 -12.15 1.80
N VAL A 125 15.46 -11.25 2.13
CA VAL A 125 15.55 -9.84 1.75
C VAL A 125 16.72 -9.15 2.45
N ILE A 126 16.90 -9.36 3.77
CA ILE A 126 18.04 -8.79 4.51
C ILE A 126 19.36 -9.28 3.90
N ASN A 127 19.46 -10.56 3.56
CA ASN A 127 20.66 -11.14 2.96
C ASN A 127 20.92 -10.59 1.55
N CYS A 128 19.89 -10.44 0.72
CA CYS A 128 20.03 -9.83 -0.60
C CYS A 128 20.46 -8.36 -0.49
N ALA A 129 19.91 -7.61 0.48
CA ALA A 129 20.29 -6.24 0.75
C ALA A 129 21.72 -6.11 1.27
N LYS A 130 22.17 -6.97 2.20
CA LYS A 130 23.56 -7.01 2.66
C LYS A 130 24.52 -7.32 1.50
N LYS A 131 24.21 -8.31 0.66
CA LYS A 131 24.98 -8.61 -0.57
C LYS A 131 25.02 -7.41 -1.52
N TYR A 132 23.91 -6.67 -1.65
CA TYR A 132 23.84 -5.45 -2.45
C TYR A 132 24.77 -4.35 -1.94
N VAL A 133 24.84 -4.13 -0.62
CA VAL A 133 25.76 -3.15 -0.02
C VAL A 133 27.22 -3.53 -0.35
N VAL A 134 27.60 -4.80 -0.17
CA VAL A 134 28.96 -5.28 -0.43
C VAL A 134 29.37 -5.11 -1.90
N ARG A 135 28.49 -5.46 -2.86
CA ARG A 135 28.79 -5.33 -4.29
C ARG A 135 28.77 -3.88 -4.78
N SER A 136 28.05 -3.00 -4.09
CA SER A 136 27.91 -1.59 -4.46
C SER A 136 29.03 -0.72 -3.90
N ASP A 137 29.83 -1.25 -2.96
CA ASP A 137 30.98 -0.54 -2.39
C ASP A 137 32.00 -0.17 -3.49
N PRO A 138 32.31 1.12 -3.68
CA PRO A 138 33.31 1.59 -4.64
C PRO A 138 34.68 0.92 -4.50
N LYS A 139 35.07 0.49 -3.29
CA LYS A 139 36.35 -0.21 -3.03
C LYS A 139 36.36 -1.61 -3.66
N ASN A 140 35.23 -2.29 -3.72
CA ASN A 140 35.08 -3.62 -4.32
C ASN A 140 34.92 -3.56 -5.84
N LYS A 141 34.34 -2.48 -6.39
CA LYS A 141 34.29 -2.25 -7.85
C LYS A 141 35.67 -2.17 -8.50
N LYS A 142 36.70 -1.68 -7.80
CA LYS A 142 38.08 -1.63 -8.31
C LYS A 142 38.78 -3.00 -8.37
N LYS A 143 38.35 -3.99 -7.58
CA LYS A 143 38.91 -5.34 -7.59
C LYS A 143 38.38 -6.16 -8.76
N ASN A 144 37.07 -6.10 -9.03
CA ASN A 144 36.44 -6.81 -10.14
C ASN A 144 36.85 -6.30 -11.53
N LYS A 145 37.29 -5.03 -11.65
CA LYS A 145 37.81 -4.52 -12.93
C LYS A 145 39.22 -5.05 -13.25
N LYS A 146 40.03 -5.40 -12.24
CA LYS A 146 41.42 -5.87 -12.40
C LYS A 146 41.54 -7.35 -12.79
N GLU A 147 40.48 -8.14 -12.62
CA GLU A 147 40.45 -9.57 -13.01
C GLU A 147 39.84 -9.81 -14.40
N SER A 148 39.33 -8.76 -15.08
CA SER A 148 38.68 -8.88 -16.40
C SER A 148 39.41 -8.18 -17.56
N SER A 149 40.61 -7.63 -17.32
CA SER A 149 41.38 -6.94 -18.35
C SER A 149 42.85 -7.37 -18.33
N SER A 150 43.10 -8.62 -18.71
CA SER A 150 44.29 -8.92 -19.52
C SER A 150 43.86 -8.87 -20.98
N GLU A 151 44.60 -8.08 -21.75
CA GLU A 151 44.64 -7.98 -23.21
C GLU A 151 43.95 -6.76 -23.85
N THR A 152 44.85 -5.91 -24.35
CA THR A 152 44.76 -4.89 -25.40
C THR A 152 44.14 -3.54 -25.07
N GLU A 153 45.03 -2.65 -24.62
CA GLU A 153 45.00 -1.21 -24.86
C GLU A 153 45.18 -0.92 -26.36
N THR A 154 44.32 -0.06 -26.91
CA THR A 154 44.74 1.04 -27.81
C THR A 154 43.81 2.21 -27.58
N GLU A 155 44.42 3.32 -27.18
CA GLU A 155 43.86 4.66 -26.96
C GLU A 155 43.42 5.33 -28.26
N SER A 156 42.37 6.14 -28.17
CA SER A 156 42.31 7.48 -28.78
C SER A 156 41.14 8.29 -28.18
N ASP A 157 41.46 9.19 -27.26
CA ASP A 157 41.18 10.64 -27.22
C ASP A 157 40.19 11.17 -28.30
N ASP A 158 39.29 12.14 -28.10
CA ASP A 158 39.01 13.09 -27.02
C ASP A 158 37.68 13.81 -27.38
N VAL A 159 37.14 14.55 -26.41
CA VAL A 159 36.47 15.87 -26.50
C VAL A 159 35.13 15.99 -25.73
N ASP A 160 35.25 16.84 -24.72
CA ASP A 160 34.31 17.48 -23.79
C ASP A 160 32.90 17.85 -24.30
N SER A 161 31.91 17.72 -23.41
CA SER A 161 31.35 18.90 -22.72
C SER A 161 30.25 18.54 -21.69
N GLU A 162 30.49 19.03 -20.48
CA GLU A 162 29.56 19.61 -19.50
C GLU A 162 28.12 19.06 -19.41
N ASP A 163 27.86 18.23 -18.38
CA ASP A 163 26.65 18.40 -17.58
C ASP A 163 26.92 18.00 -16.11
N SER A 164 26.70 18.95 -15.20
CA SER A 164 27.03 18.82 -13.78
C SER A 164 26.02 17.94 -13.03
N PRO A 165 26.43 17.10 -12.06
CA PRO A 165 25.50 16.21 -11.37
C PRO A 165 24.60 16.97 -10.39
N PRO A 166 23.32 16.59 -10.23
CA PRO A 166 22.39 17.29 -9.35
C PRO A 166 22.73 17.08 -7.86
N ARG A 167 22.52 18.16 -7.11
CA ARG A 167 22.85 18.33 -5.69
C ARG A 167 22.24 17.25 -4.78
N LYS A 168 23.04 16.76 -3.83
CA LYS A 168 22.63 15.91 -2.70
C LYS A 168 21.53 16.60 -1.88
N TYR A 169 20.39 15.93 -1.74
CA TYR A 169 19.36 16.28 -0.77
C TYR A 169 19.80 15.83 0.64
N VAL A 170 19.73 16.74 1.61
CA VAL A 170 19.93 16.47 3.04
C VAL A 170 18.74 17.03 3.79
N PRO A 171 17.95 16.22 4.51
CA PRO A 171 17.17 16.69 5.63
C PRO A 171 17.93 16.44 6.94
N GLY A 172 18.10 17.52 7.71
CA GLY A 172 18.80 17.53 8.98
C GLY A 172 18.01 16.89 10.13
N GLY A 173 18.78 16.27 11.04
CA GLY A 173 18.35 15.75 12.32
C GLY A 173 19.43 14.81 12.89
N LYS A 174 20.46 15.38 13.53
CA LYS A 174 21.65 14.67 14.04
C LYS A 174 21.28 13.46 14.92
N ARG A 175 21.83 12.28 14.62
CA ARG A 175 22.27 11.28 15.61
C ARG A 175 23.52 10.53 15.14
N ALA A 176 24.48 10.50 16.06
CA ALA A 176 25.76 9.79 16.16
C ALA A 176 26.15 8.74 15.10
N THR A 177 27.40 8.89 14.62
CA THR A 177 28.34 7.86 14.15
C THR A 177 27.83 6.41 14.09
N LYS A 178 27.14 6.02 13.02
CA LYS A 178 26.94 4.61 12.66
C LYS A 178 28.22 4.08 12.02
N LYS A 179 28.76 2.98 12.54
CA LYS A 179 29.81 2.20 11.89
C LYS A 179 29.34 1.83 10.47
N ASN A 180 30.26 1.83 9.53
CA ASN A 180 30.04 1.76 8.08
C ASN A 180 29.61 0.34 7.58
N SER A 181 28.87 -0.44 8.38
CA SER A 181 28.51 -1.85 8.12
C SER A 181 27.02 -2.20 8.28
N ASP A 182 26.20 -1.33 8.86
CA ASP A 182 24.85 -1.72 9.29
C ASP A 182 23.83 -1.31 8.21
N LEU A 183 23.18 -2.31 7.63
CA LEU A 183 22.10 -2.14 6.66
C LEU A 183 21.03 -1.21 7.26
N ASP A 184 20.73 -0.11 6.56
CA ASP A 184 19.64 0.80 6.95
C ASP A 184 18.30 0.19 6.54
N CYS A 185 17.67 -0.48 7.51
CA CYS A 185 16.40 -1.18 7.33
C CYS A 185 15.53 -0.97 8.57
N ILE A 186 14.32 -0.46 8.35
CA ILE A 186 13.29 -0.33 9.39
C ILE A 186 12.20 -1.36 9.10
N MET A 187 11.81 -2.14 10.11
CA MET A 187 10.75 -3.12 9.98
C MET A 187 9.60 -2.79 10.91
N VAL A 188 8.38 -2.81 10.36
CA VAL A 188 7.14 -2.56 11.12
C VAL A 188 6.11 -3.59 10.72
N ARG A 189 5.47 -4.21 11.71
CA ARG A 189 4.38 -5.17 11.50
C ARG A 189 3.13 -4.72 12.23
N ASN A 190 1.97 -4.90 11.61
CA ASN A 190 0.67 -4.89 12.29
C ASN A 190 -0.03 -6.24 12.07
N ASN A 191 -1.31 -6.35 12.40
CA ASN A 191 -2.05 -7.60 12.25
C ASN A 191 -2.24 -8.05 10.79
N ASN A 192 -2.07 -7.15 9.82
CA ASN A 192 -2.40 -7.38 8.41
C ASN A 192 -1.19 -7.35 7.47
N THR A 193 -0.06 -6.78 7.91
CA THR A 193 1.12 -6.52 7.08
C THR A 193 2.42 -6.56 7.86
N LEU A 194 3.50 -6.88 7.15
CA LEU A 194 4.88 -6.60 7.53
C LEU A 194 5.53 -5.70 6.48
N LEU A 195 5.97 -4.50 6.88
CA LEU A 195 6.74 -3.56 6.07
C LEU A 195 8.22 -3.64 6.41
N MET A 196 9.05 -3.62 5.39
CA MET A 196 10.47 -3.33 5.48
C MET A 196 10.79 -2.14 4.59
N ASN A 197 11.32 -1.07 5.17
CA ASN A 197 11.83 0.07 4.42
C ASN A 197 13.33 -0.09 4.25
N ILE A 198 13.78 -0.34 3.02
CA ILE A 198 15.17 -0.60 2.68
C ILE A 198 15.58 0.35 1.56
N PHE A 199 16.62 1.15 1.79
CA PHE A 199 17.11 2.18 0.85
C PHE A 199 16.00 3.13 0.35
N GLY A 200 15.04 3.47 1.22
CA GLY A 200 13.89 4.32 0.86
C GLY A 200 12.81 3.63 0.03
N THR A 201 12.91 2.31 -0.18
CA THR A 201 11.88 1.49 -0.83
C THR A 201 11.08 0.73 0.22
N LYS A 202 9.77 0.87 0.20
CA LYS A 202 8.84 0.15 1.06
C LYS A 202 8.52 -1.21 0.42
N LEU A 203 8.88 -2.30 1.10
CA LEU A 203 8.49 -3.66 0.77
C LEU A 203 7.42 -4.10 1.77
N GLN A 204 6.24 -4.46 1.30
CA GLN A 204 5.15 -4.89 2.18
C GLN A 204 4.83 -6.35 1.92
N LEU A 205 4.73 -7.17 2.95
CA LEU A 205 4.18 -8.52 2.87
C LEU A 205 2.78 -8.51 3.48
N ILE A 206 1.79 -8.92 2.70
CA ILE A 206 0.37 -8.90 3.09
C ILE A 206 0.00 -10.22 3.77
N PHE A 207 -0.57 -10.17 4.97
CA PHE A 207 -1.00 -11.33 5.77
C PHE A 207 -2.38 -11.86 5.36
N ARG A 208 -2.51 -12.13 4.05
CA ARG A 208 -3.63 -12.86 3.49
C ARG A 208 -3.09 -14.05 2.72
N LEU A 209 -3.57 -15.24 3.06
CA LEU A 209 -3.10 -16.48 2.49
C LEU A 209 -4.06 -16.91 1.38
N TYR A 210 -3.52 -17.10 0.19
CA TYR A 210 -4.28 -17.48 -1.00
C TYR A 210 -3.91 -18.91 -1.40
N LYS A 211 -4.80 -19.67 -2.03
CA LYS A 211 -4.43 -20.99 -2.58
C LYS A 211 -3.66 -20.83 -3.89
N THR A 212 -3.96 -19.80 -4.69
CA THR A 212 -3.36 -19.61 -6.01
C THR A 212 -2.94 -18.17 -6.29
N LYS A 213 -2.07 -17.98 -7.31
CA LYS A 213 -1.74 -16.66 -7.84
C LYS A 213 -2.94 -15.95 -8.47
N SER A 214 -3.87 -16.72 -9.03
CA SER A 214 -5.03 -16.17 -9.73
C SER A 214 -6.02 -15.57 -8.74
N GLU A 215 -6.21 -16.19 -7.59
CA GLU A 215 -6.97 -15.62 -6.48
C GLU A 215 -6.43 -14.26 -6.01
N ILE A 216 -5.11 -14.13 -5.86
CA ILE A 216 -4.48 -12.85 -5.50
C ILE A 216 -4.89 -11.78 -6.52
N LEU A 217 -4.75 -12.08 -7.82
CA LEU A 217 -5.00 -11.09 -8.86
C LEU A 217 -6.50 -10.76 -9.02
N HIS A 218 -7.40 -11.73 -8.85
CA HIS A 218 -8.84 -11.48 -8.85
C HIS A 218 -9.34 -10.80 -7.57
N GLY A 219 -8.55 -10.83 -6.49
CA GLY A 219 -8.85 -10.12 -5.24
C GLY A 219 -8.73 -8.60 -5.34
N PHE A 220 -8.02 -8.06 -6.35
CA PHE A 220 -7.90 -6.61 -6.53
C PHE A 220 -9.22 -5.96 -6.97
N ASP A 221 -9.46 -4.75 -6.47
CA ASP A 221 -10.65 -3.97 -6.79
C ASP A 221 -10.62 -3.35 -8.20
N LEU A 222 -9.43 -2.98 -8.69
CA LEU A 222 -9.20 -2.43 -10.02
C LEU A 222 -8.41 -3.37 -10.93
N GLY A 223 -8.83 -3.46 -12.19
CA GLY A 223 -8.11 -4.20 -13.23
C GLY A 223 -6.67 -3.74 -13.42
N SER A 224 -6.41 -2.43 -13.37
CA SER A 224 -5.03 -1.89 -13.44
C SER A 224 -4.12 -2.37 -12.30
N SER A 225 -4.68 -2.81 -11.17
CA SER A 225 -3.93 -3.42 -10.05
C SER A 225 -3.77 -4.94 -10.18
N ALA A 226 -4.58 -5.60 -11.01
CA ALA A 226 -4.63 -7.06 -11.17
C ALA A 226 -3.50 -7.60 -12.08
N VAL A 227 -2.26 -7.30 -11.70
CA VAL A 227 -1.03 -7.76 -12.35
C VAL A 227 -0.03 -8.24 -11.29
N GLY A 228 0.71 -9.31 -11.57
CA GLY A 228 1.71 -9.81 -10.62
C GLY A 228 2.87 -10.57 -11.24
N PHE A 229 4.01 -10.57 -10.55
CA PHE A 229 5.28 -11.18 -10.91
C PHE A 229 5.69 -12.24 -9.88
N ASP A 230 5.92 -13.47 -10.33
CA ASP A 230 6.26 -14.61 -9.44
C ASP A 230 7.77 -14.95 -9.42
N GLY A 231 8.63 -14.02 -9.87
CA GLY A 231 10.06 -14.26 -10.08
C GLY A 231 10.39 -14.88 -11.44
N LYS A 232 9.44 -15.58 -12.06
CA LYS A 232 9.63 -16.26 -13.36
C LYS A 232 8.88 -15.56 -14.48
N GLN A 233 7.62 -15.22 -14.25
CA GLN A 233 6.70 -14.67 -15.22
C GLN A 233 5.79 -13.59 -14.60
N VAL A 234 5.27 -12.70 -15.46
CA VAL A 234 4.25 -11.71 -15.09
C VAL A 234 2.90 -12.18 -15.64
N PHE A 235 1.88 -12.10 -14.79
CA PHE A 235 0.52 -12.56 -15.05
C PHE A 235 -0.48 -11.41 -14.92
N PHE A 236 -1.56 -11.50 -15.69
CA PHE A 236 -2.71 -10.61 -15.68
C PHE A 236 -3.99 -11.44 -15.61
N THR A 237 -5.03 -10.94 -14.94
CA THR A 237 -6.39 -11.46 -15.17
C THR A 237 -6.91 -11.03 -16.54
N THR A 238 -8.03 -11.56 -17.02
CA THR A 238 -8.65 -11.02 -18.25
C THR A 238 -8.97 -9.54 -18.11
N LEU A 239 -9.52 -9.12 -16.96
CA LEU A 239 -9.81 -7.72 -16.70
C LEU A 239 -8.53 -6.89 -16.65
N GLY A 240 -7.49 -7.37 -15.95
CA GLY A 240 -6.20 -6.70 -15.91
C GLY A 240 -5.61 -6.52 -17.31
N LYS A 241 -5.54 -7.59 -18.10
CA LYS A 241 -5.07 -7.55 -19.49
C LYS A 241 -5.83 -6.49 -20.29
N PHE A 242 -7.17 -6.49 -20.25
CA PHE A 242 -7.99 -5.47 -20.91
C PHE A 242 -7.60 -4.05 -20.48
N CYS A 243 -7.45 -3.81 -19.17
CA CYS A 243 -7.12 -2.49 -18.63
C CYS A 243 -5.75 -1.98 -19.11
N TYR A 244 -4.74 -2.86 -19.19
CA TYR A 244 -3.41 -2.47 -19.70
C TYR A 244 -3.43 -2.22 -21.20
N GLU A 245 -4.07 -3.07 -21.99
CA GLU A 245 -4.11 -2.92 -23.44
C GLU A 245 -4.87 -1.66 -23.87
N HIS A 246 -6.02 -1.37 -23.24
CA HIS A 246 -6.85 -0.21 -23.58
C HIS A 246 -6.57 1.03 -22.73
N SER A 247 -5.59 0.97 -21.81
CA SER A 247 -5.24 2.05 -20.87
C SER A 247 -6.46 2.65 -20.17
N CYS A 248 -7.36 1.79 -19.66
CA CYS A 248 -8.55 2.21 -18.93
C CYS A 248 -8.94 1.25 -17.82
N ASN A 249 -9.54 1.76 -16.74
CA ASN A 249 -10.27 0.97 -15.76
C ASN A 249 -11.77 1.04 -16.06
N ILE A 250 -12.49 -0.03 -15.75
CA ILE A 250 -13.95 -0.08 -15.85
C ILE A 250 -14.53 0.04 -14.44
N ILE A 251 -15.50 0.93 -14.25
CA ILE A 251 -16.26 0.98 -12.99
C ILE A 251 -17.08 -0.29 -12.84
N ASP A 252 -16.87 -0.96 -11.72
CA ASP A 252 -17.60 -2.14 -11.29
C ASP A 252 -17.91 -2.02 -9.79
N THR A 253 -19.14 -1.66 -9.46
CA THR A 253 -19.57 -1.46 -8.07
C THR A 253 -19.54 -2.75 -7.26
N THR A 254 -19.53 -3.92 -7.91
CA THR A 254 -19.40 -5.22 -7.25
C THR A 254 -17.97 -5.49 -6.75
N ARG A 255 -16.98 -4.69 -7.19
CA ARG A 255 -15.58 -4.72 -6.71
C ARG A 255 -15.23 -3.58 -5.76
N ARG A 256 -16.19 -2.71 -5.44
CA ARG A 256 -15.93 -1.42 -4.80
C ARG A 256 -15.39 -1.56 -3.37
N SER A 257 -14.08 -1.52 -3.17
CA SER A 257 -13.47 -1.47 -1.84
C SER A 257 -13.70 -0.12 -1.12
N THR A 258 -13.33 -0.02 0.16
CA THR A 258 -13.34 1.26 0.90
C THR A 258 -12.37 2.30 0.33
N THR A 259 -11.40 1.87 -0.48
CA THR A 259 -10.38 2.73 -1.11
C THR A 259 -10.59 2.89 -2.62
N TYR A 260 -11.69 2.36 -3.16
CA TYR A 260 -11.93 2.21 -4.59
C TYR A 260 -11.81 3.53 -5.36
N GLU A 261 -12.51 4.57 -4.93
CA GLU A 261 -12.50 5.87 -5.60
C GLU A 261 -11.13 6.57 -5.52
N CYS A 262 -10.43 6.43 -4.39
CA CYS A 262 -9.06 6.94 -4.25
C CYS A 262 -8.11 6.21 -5.21
N ARG A 263 -8.26 4.88 -5.37
CA ARG A 263 -7.47 4.11 -6.33
C ARG A 263 -7.84 4.45 -7.77
N LEU A 264 -9.11 4.71 -8.09
CA LEU A 264 -9.53 5.16 -9.43
C LEU A 264 -8.81 6.45 -9.82
N GLU A 265 -8.83 7.46 -8.95
CA GLU A 265 -8.12 8.72 -9.15
C GLU A 265 -6.60 8.50 -9.30
N LYS A 266 -5.99 7.74 -8.39
CA LYS A 266 -4.56 7.39 -8.43
C LYS A 266 -4.16 6.73 -9.75
N TYR A 267 -4.95 5.77 -10.25
CA TYR A 267 -4.64 5.08 -11.51
C TYR A 267 -5.01 5.92 -12.74
N PHE A 268 -5.97 6.83 -12.63
CA PHE A 268 -6.23 7.84 -13.64
C PHE A 268 -5.04 8.77 -13.85
N ASP A 269 -4.42 9.23 -12.77
CA ASP A 269 -3.20 10.04 -12.84
C ASP A 269 -2.03 9.28 -13.47
N ARG A 270 -1.97 7.96 -13.25
CA ARG A 270 -1.03 7.05 -13.94
C ARG A 270 -1.38 6.79 -15.41
N GLY A 271 -2.47 7.37 -15.92
CA GLY A 271 -2.87 7.32 -17.32
C GLY A 271 -3.77 6.14 -17.66
N PHE A 272 -4.59 5.68 -16.72
CA PHE A 272 -5.72 4.78 -17.01
C PHE A 272 -7.03 5.58 -17.04
N ASN A 273 -7.63 5.75 -18.20
CA ASN A 273 -8.96 6.38 -18.34
C ASN A 273 -10.02 5.61 -17.52
N ILE A 274 -11.19 6.19 -17.24
CA ILE A 274 -12.22 5.53 -16.42
C ILE A 274 -13.51 5.38 -17.22
N VAL A 275 -13.89 4.14 -17.53
CA VAL A 275 -15.17 3.82 -18.18
C VAL A 275 -16.29 3.80 -17.15
N LEU A 276 -17.27 4.67 -17.33
CA LEU A 276 -18.49 4.80 -16.54
C LEU A 276 -19.64 4.08 -17.25
N SER A 277 -19.61 2.74 -17.24
CA SER A 277 -20.46 1.87 -18.07
C SER A 277 -21.97 2.07 -17.91
N LYS A 278 -22.43 2.59 -16.77
CA LYS A 278 -23.84 2.85 -16.45
C LYS A 278 -24.18 4.33 -16.28
N LEU A 279 -23.32 5.22 -16.79
CA LEU A 279 -23.61 6.65 -16.81
C LEU A 279 -24.48 7.01 -18.02
N ASP A 280 -25.54 7.76 -17.78
CA ASP A 280 -26.30 8.44 -18.82
C ASP A 280 -25.64 9.78 -19.14
N ILE A 281 -24.78 9.77 -20.16
CA ILE A 281 -24.02 10.95 -20.57
C ILE A 281 -24.91 12.09 -21.04
N THR A 282 -26.12 11.80 -21.53
CA THR A 282 -27.06 12.80 -22.04
C THR A 282 -27.62 13.71 -20.96
N LYS A 283 -27.52 13.29 -19.69
CA LYS A 283 -27.91 14.07 -18.51
C LYS A 283 -26.79 14.95 -17.96
N LEU A 284 -25.59 14.89 -18.54
CA LEU A 284 -24.50 15.78 -18.14
C LEU A 284 -24.77 17.20 -18.65
N ARG A 285 -24.55 18.17 -17.77
CA ARG A 285 -24.64 19.59 -18.09
C ARG A 285 -23.47 20.03 -18.97
N THR A 286 -23.70 21.02 -19.81
CA THR A 286 -22.69 21.58 -20.74
C THR A 286 -22.81 23.10 -20.89
N GLU A 287 -23.73 23.73 -20.17
CA GLU A 287 -24.09 25.14 -20.30
C GLU A 287 -22.90 26.05 -19.98
N TYR A 288 -22.05 25.66 -19.04
CA TYR A 288 -20.87 26.43 -18.63
C TYR A 288 -19.73 26.39 -19.64
N PHE A 289 -19.73 25.47 -20.60
CA PHE A 289 -18.69 25.42 -21.65
C PHE A 289 -18.71 26.68 -22.52
N ALA A 290 -19.89 27.25 -22.78
CA ALA A 290 -20.06 28.49 -23.54
C ALA A 290 -19.34 29.69 -22.88
N TYR A 291 -19.08 29.61 -21.58
CA TYR A 291 -18.39 30.64 -20.79
C TYR A 291 -16.97 30.25 -20.41
N GLN A 292 -16.39 29.22 -21.04
CA GLN A 292 -15.07 28.66 -20.71
C GLN A 292 -14.97 28.22 -19.23
N MET A 293 -16.11 27.90 -18.64
CA MET A 293 -16.25 27.40 -17.28
C MET A 293 -16.41 25.88 -17.31
N LYS A 294 -16.03 25.24 -16.21
CA LYS A 294 -16.05 23.78 -16.06
C LYS A 294 -17.37 23.38 -15.44
N GLU A 295 -17.93 22.28 -15.91
CA GLU A 295 -19.11 21.66 -15.32
C GLU A 295 -18.70 20.71 -14.21
N VAL A 296 -19.65 20.38 -13.33
CA VAL A 296 -19.43 19.46 -12.20
C VAL A 296 -20.44 18.32 -12.26
N CYS A 297 -19.93 17.10 -12.30
CA CYS A 297 -20.71 15.88 -12.12
C CYS A 297 -20.67 15.48 -10.64
N ILE A 298 -21.83 15.36 -10.02
CA ILE A 298 -21.98 14.95 -8.62
C ILE A 298 -22.62 13.57 -8.60
N LEU A 299 -21.79 12.53 -8.51
CA LEU A 299 -22.25 11.19 -8.14
C LEU A 299 -22.16 11.02 -6.61
N PRO A 300 -23.01 10.20 -5.98
CA PRO A 300 -23.04 9.95 -4.53
C PRO A 300 -21.68 9.71 -3.86
N HIS A 301 -20.74 9.08 -4.58
CA HIS A 301 -19.43 8.71 -4.06
C HIS A 301 -18.26 9.17 -4.94
N PHE A 302 -18.54 9.79 -6.09
CA PHE A 302 -17.53 10.10 -7.08
C PHE A 302 -17.83 11.43 -7.78
N VAL A 303 -17.25 12.51 -7.26
CA VAL A 303 -17.50 13.88 -7.70
C VAL A 303 -16.31 14.39 -8.51
N PHE A 304 -16.58 14.97 -9.68
CA PHE A 304 -15.54 15.49 -10.57
C PHE A 304 -16.03 16.67 -11.41
N SER A 305 -15.12 17.53 -11.84
CA SER A 305 -15.35 18.52 -12.89
C SER A 305 -14.80 18.06 -14.22
N TYR A 306 -15.44 18.53 -15.28
CA TYR A 306 -15.09 18.27 -16.65
C TYR A 306 -15.21 19.54 -17.49
N SER A 307 -14.38 19.66 -18.51
CA SER A 307 -14.26 20.88 -19.32
C SER A 307 -14.85 20.75 -20.73
N ASP A 308 -15.09 19.52 -21.18
CA ASP A 308 -15.58 19.25 -22.54
C ASP A 308 -16.20 17.84 -22.62
N ILE A 309 -17.09 17.65 -23.60
CA ILE A 309 -17.68 16.35 -23.94
C ILE A 309 -17.66 16.19 -25.46
N VAL A 310 -16.96 15.16 -25.96
CA VAL A 310 -16.92 14.82 -27.39
C VAL A 310 -17.34 13.36 -27.58
N GLY A 311 -18.57 13.16 -28.04
CA GLY A 311 -19.18 11.82 -28.08
C GLY A 311 -19.29 11.26 -26.65
N ASN A 312 -18.73 10.08 -26.42
CA ASN A 312 -18.68 9.46 -25.08
C ASN A 312 -17.45 9.86 -24.25
N LYS A 313 -16.60 10.77 -24.75
CA LYS A 313 -15.38 11.19 -24.06
C LYS A 313 -15.69 12.39 -23.20
N ILE A 314 -15.40 12.28 -21.91
CA ILE A 314 -15.62 13.34 -20.91
C ILE A 314 -14.24 13.82 -20.46
N SER A 315 -13.84 15.01 -20.89
CA SER A 315 -12.54 15.60 -20.58
C SER A 315 -12.49 16.02 -19.11
N LEU A 316 -11.87 15.18 -18.28
CA LEU A 316 -11.74 15.42 -16.85
C LEU A 316 -10.85 16.64 -16.60
N HIS A 317 -11.32 17.52 -15.73
CA HIS A 317 -10.51 18.62 -15.19
C HIS A 317 -9.98 18.29 -13.79
N LYS A 318 -10.84 17.86 -12.85
CA LYS A 318 -10.42 17.58 -11.46
C LYS A 318 -11.41 16.70 -10.71
N PHE A 319 -10.92 15.82 -9.83
CA PHE A 319 -11.73 15.13 -8.83
C PHE A 319 -11.92 15.98 -7.55
N TYR A 320 -13.09 15.88 -6.91
CA TYR A 320 -13.43 16.60 -5.66
C TYR A 320 -13.75 15.67 -4.49
N ASN A 321 -13.42 14.39 -4.62
CA ASN A 321 -13.69 13.42 -3.58
C ASN A 321 -12.89 13.75 -2.31
N LYS A 322 -13.57 13.74 -1.15
CA LYS A 322 -12.93 13.85 0.15
C LYS A 322 -12.75 12.44 0.71
N TYR A 323 -11.55 11.90 0.58
CA TYR A 323 -11.22 10.59 1.14
C TYR A 323 -10.78 10.76 2.60
N SER A 324 -11.50 10.13 3.53
CA SER A 324 -11.11 10.04 4.95
C SER A 324 -10.58 8.64 5.32
N ILE A 325 -10.43 7.76 4.34
CA ILE A 325 -10.19 6.33 4.54
C ILE A 325 -8.74 6.00 4.16
N THR A 326 -7.99 5.50 5.14
CA THR A 326 -6.69 4.85 4.94
C THR A 326 -6.89 3.35 4.71
N SER A 327 -6.08 2.73 3.85
CA SER A 327 -6.14 1.27 3.61
C SER A 327 -5.73 0.51 4.88
N ASP A 328 -6.36 -0.63 5.16
CA ASP A 328 -5.99 -1.54 6.28
C ASP A 328 -4.55 -2.06 6.20
N TYR A 329 -3.95 -1.95 5.00
CA TYR A 329 -2.57 -2.35 4.68
C TYR A 329 -1.62 -1.16 4.57
N GLN A 330 -2.14 0.07 4.59
CA GLN A 330 -1.31 1.27 4.57
C GLN A 330 -0.78 1.51 5.97
N LEU A 331 0.52 1.25 6.13
CA LEU A 331 1.23 1.64 7.32
C LEU A 331 1.54 3.14 7.19
N GLU A 332 1.05 3.92 8.16
CA GLU A 332 1.54 5.29 8.35
C GLU A 332 3.07 5.26 8.51
N ASP A 333 3.76 6.38 8.30
CA ASP A 333 5.18 6.49 8.66
C ASP A 333 5.27 6.42 10.21
N ILE A 334 5.21 5.19 10.71
CA ILE A 334 5.17 4.82 12.13
C ILE A 334 6.61 4.69 12.58
N ASP A 335 7.05 5.65 13.38
CA ASP A 335 8.26 5.54 14.17
C ASP A 335 7.95 4.89 15.54
N GLU A 336 8.99 4.72 16.35
CA GLU A 336 8.86 4.19 17.71
C GLU A 336 7.81 4.94 18.54
N TYR A 337 7.77 6.28 18.47
CA TYR A 337 6.87 7.11 19.29
C TYR A 337 5.40 6.97 18.87
N LYS A 338 5.13 6.97 17.56
CA LYS A 338 3.80 6.74 17.03
C LYS A 338 3.32 5.33 17.35
N SER A 339 4.21 4.33 17.23
CA SER A 339 3.88 2.94 17.58
C SER A 339 3.48 2.82 19.05
N PHE A 340 4.23 3.45 19.96
CA PHE A 340 3.89 3.48 21.39
C PHE A 340 2.52 4.12 21.62
N SER A 341 2.26 5.26 20.99
CA SER A 341 1.03 6.04 21.18
C SER A 341 -0.23 5.26 20.75
N VAL A 342 -0.15 4.52 19.64
CA VAL A 342 -1.26 3.67 19.20
C VAL A 342 -1.38 2.42 20.08
N ASN A 343 -0.25 1.78 20.39
CA ASN A 343 -0.25 0.55 21.18
C ASN A 343 -0.77 0.77 22.61
N ILE A 344 -0.42 1.88 23.27
CA ILE A 344 -0.94 2.18 24.61
C ILE A 344 -2.43 2.47 24.57
N TYR A 345 -2.92 3.18 23.55
CA TYR A 345 -4.35 3.39 23.35
C TYR A 345 -5.09 2.05 23.19
N ASN A 346 -4.59 1.18 22.33
CA ASN A 346 -5.20 -0.13 22.07
C ASN A 346 -5.13 -1.05 23.31
N LEU A 347 -4.02 -1.05 24.05
CA LEU A 347 -3.90 -1.78 25.31
C LEU A 347 -4.89 -1.29 26.37
N VAL A 348 -5.06 0.03 26.49
CA VAL A 348 -6.01 0.62 27.46
C VAL A 348 -7.44 0.23 27.13
N ASN A 349 -7.82 0.26 25.85
CA ASN A 349 -9.19 0.08 25.37
C ASN A 349 -9.52 -1.35 24.92
N ASP A 350 -8.66 -2.32 25.21
CA ASP A 350 -8.85 -3.74 24.86
C ASP A 350 -9.06 -3.99 23.36
N ILE A 351 -8.38 -3.20 22.52
CA ILE A 351 -8.36 -3.35 21.06
C ILE A 351 -7.19 -4.26 20.69
N ASP A 352 -7.47 -5.41 20.07
CA ASP A 352 -6.44 -6.40 19.72
C ASP A 352 -5.77 -6.08 18.37
N PHE A 353 -5.17 -4.89 18.29
CA PHE A 353 -4.44 -4.43 17.11
C PHE A 353 -3.17 -3.72 17.56
N PHE A 354 -1.99 -4.25 17.21
CA PHE A 354 -0.73 -3.70 17.71
C PHE A 354 0.30 -3.55 16.61
N TYR A 355 1.15 -2.56 16.77
CA TYR A 355 2.34 -2.33 15.97
C TYR A 355 3.58 -2.93 16.64
N TYR A 356 4.30 -3.76 15.90
CA TYR A 356 5.59 -4.32 16.27
C TYR A 356 6.64 -3.59 15.45
N THR A 357 7.68 -3.08 16.10
CA THR A 357 8.74 -2.30 15.44
C THR A 357 10.09 -2.93 15.72
N SER A 358 10.94 -2.94 14.70
CA SER A 358 12.32 -3.39 14.79
C SER A 358 13.24 -2.50 13.96
N GLU A 359 14.40 -2.24 14.53
CA GLU A 359 15.53 -1.59 13.86
C GLU A 359 16.73 -2.56 13.75
N SER A 360 16.55 -3.83 14.10
CA SER A 360 17.57 -4.87 14.01
C SER A 360 17.55 -5.52 12.64
N THR A 361 18.73 -5.72 12.03
CA THR A 361 18.87 -6.55 10.81
C THR A 361 19.49 -7.91 11.12
N ASP A 362 19.37 -8.34 12.37
CA ASP A 362 19.74 -9.66 12.83
C ASP A 362 18.80 -10.71 12.21
N THR A 363 19.38 -11.67 11.51
CA THR A 363 18.66 -12.76 10.84
C THR A 363 18.45 -13.98 11.73
N GLU A 364 19.15 -14.06 12.87
CA GLU A 364 18.97 -15.14 13.85
C GLU A 364 17.73 -14.89 14.72
N VAL A 365 17.50 -13.63 15.10
CA VAL A 365 16.35 -13.23 15.91
C VAL A 365 15.54 -12.15 15.21
N ILE A 366 14.51 -12.58 14.49
CA ILE A 366 13.53 -11.68 13.82
C ILE A 366 12.52 -11.17 14.87
N ASP A 367 12.93 -10.18 15.64
CA ASP A 367 12.15 -9.63 16.75
C ASP A 367 10.78 -9.05 16.35
N VAL A 368 10.66 -8.44 15.17
CA VAL A 368 9.37 -7.92 14.67
C VAL A 368 8.29 -9.02 14.53
N LEU A 369 8.73 -10.28 14.39
CA LEU A 369 7.86 -11.46 14.37
C LEU A 369 7.78 -12.13 15.74
N ASN A 370 8.87 -12.19 16.50
CA ASN A 370 8.95 -13.07 17.67
C ASN A 370 8.78 -12.37 19.03
N LYS A 371 8.90 -11.04 19.10
CA LYS A 371 8.79 -10.27 20.35
C LYS A 371 7.41 -9.61 20.48
N PRO A 372 6.95 -9.32 21.71
CA PRO A 372 5.74 -8.54 21.94
C PRO A 372 5.86 -7.11 21.36
N PRO A 373 4.73 -6.40 21.16
CA PRO A 373 4.73 -5.00 20.75
C PRO A 373 5.61 -4.16 21.70
N ARG A 374 6.31 -3.16 21.15
CA ARG A 374 7.28 -2.35 21.92
C ARG A 374 6.55 -1.42 22.91
N LEU A 375 6.18 -1.96 24.06
CA LEU A 375 5.54 -1.28 25.19
C LEU A 375 6.33 -1.58 26.47
N ALA A 376 7.27 -0.69 26.82
CA ALA A 376 8.05 -0.86 28.05
C ALA A 376 7.26 -0.36 29.28
N LYS A 377 7.39 -1.08 30.40
CA LYS A 377 6.81 -0.68 31.70
C LYS A 377 7.20 0.75 32.08
N GLY A 378 8.48 1.10 31.94
CA GLY A 378 8.98 2.45 32.22
C GLY A 378 8.34 3.53 31.35
N SER A 379 8.11 3.25 30.07
CA SER A 379 7.46 4.20 29.15
C SER A 379 5.99 4.43 29.50
N ILE A 380 5.26 3.38 29.94
CA ILE A 380 3.87 3.50 30.40
C ILE A 380 3.80 4.35 31.67
N ILE A 381 4.67 4.10 32.65
CA ILE A 381 4.74 4.90 33.88
C ILE A 381 5.03 6.36 33.54
N ALA A 382 6.04 6.61 32.71
CA ALA A 382 6.39 7.97 32.27
C ALA A 382 5.23 8.66 31.53
N PHE A 383 4.50 7.93 30.68
CA PHE A 383 3.32 8.46 30.00
C PHE A 383 2.24 8.93 30.98
N TYR A 384 1.93 8.11 31.99
CA TYR A 384 0.92 8.46 32.99
C TYR A 384 1.36 9.59 33.93
N GLU A 385 2.66 9.69 34.25
CA GLU A 385 3.22 10.83 35.00
C GLU A 385 3.11 12.15 34.19
N ILE A 386 3.36 12.10 32.88
CA ILE A 386 3.15 13.26 31.99
C ILE A 386 1.67 13.63 31.95
N LEU A 387 0.77 12.65 31.84
CA LEU A 387 -0.68 12.87 31.83
C LEU A 387 -1.15 13.52 33.15
N LYS A 388 -0.66 13.02 34.29
CA LYS A 388 -0.89 13.62 35.62
C LYS A 388 -0.47 15.08 35.67
N LYS A 389 0.77 15.39 35.26
CA LYS A 389 1.28 16.77 35.25
C LYS A 389 0.42 17.71 34.41
N ASN A 390 -0.06 17.25 33.25
CA ASN A 390 -0.93 18.05 32.40
C ASN A 390 -2.28 18.37 33.06
N ILE A 391 -2.88 17.38 33.72
CA ILE A 391 -4.13 17.56 34.48
C ILE A 391 -3.92 18.54 35.64
N SER A 392 -2.84 18.38 36.42
CA SER A 392 -2.52 19.25 37.57
C SER A 392 -2.27 20.71 37.17
N ASN A 393 -1.72 20.95 35.97
CA ASN A 393 -1.50 22.29 35.44
C ASN A 393 -2.76 22.94 34.83
N LYS A 394 -3.96 22.39 35.11
CA LYS A 394 -5.25 22.83 34.55
C LYS A 394 -5.37 22.70 33.03
N ASN A 395 -4.46 22.00 32.37
CA ASN A 395 -4.56 21.66 30.95
C ASN A 395 -5.32 20.33 30.80
N ILE A 396 -6.63 20.39 31.04
CA ILE A 396 -7.51 19.21 30.99
C ILE A 396 -7.91 18.93 29.54
N ASP A 397 -7.26 17.94 28.93
CA ASP A 397 -7.65 17.39 27.64
C ASP A 397 -8.67 16.25 27.85
N VAL A 398 -9.96 16.57 27.71
CA VAL A 398 -11.06 15.62 27.93
C VAL A 398 -11.01 14.44 26.95
N ILE A 399 -10.48 14.65 25.74
CA ILE A 399 -10.31 13.59 24.75
C ILE A 399 -9.26 12.60 25.24
N LYS A 400 -8.12 13.08 25.73
CA LYS A 400 -7.09 12.20 26.31
C LYS A 400 -7.57 11.48 27.57
N LEU A 401 -8.35 12.15 28.43
CA LEU A 401 -8.96 11.49 29.59
C LEU A 401 -9.85 10.33 29.15
N LYS A 402 -10.72 10.55 28.15
CA LYS A 402 -11.57 9.49 27.59
C LYS A 402 -10.75 8.31 27.06
N GLN A 403 -9.67 8.60 26.36
CA GLN A 403 -8.86 7.61 25.66
C GLN A 403 -7.94 6.80 26.60
N PHE A 404 -7.41 7.43 27.65
CA PHE A 404 -6.31 6.86 28.45
C PHE A 404 -6.63 6.69 29.94
N LEU A 405 -7.77 7.20 30.42
CA LEU A 405 -8.25 7.07 31.81
C LEU A 405 -9.70 6.52 31.88
N PRO A 406 -10.03 5.39 31.23
CA PRO A 406 -11.39 4.84 31.24
C PRO A 406 -11.80 4.18 32.56
N ILE A 407 -10.91 4.11 33.57
CA ILE A 407 -11.18 3.45 34.85
C ILE A 407 -12.34 4.05 35.64
N GLU A 408 -12.66 5.32 35.37
CA GLU A 408 -13.82 6.01 35.91
C GLU A 408 -14.50 6.84 34.82
N LYS A 409 -15.79 7.17 35.02
CA LYS A 409 -16.51 8.02 34.08
C LYS A 409 -15.87 9.40 34.06
N ILE A 410 -15.72 9.97 32.86
CA ILE A 410 -15.16 11.32 32.67
C ILE A 410 -15.88 12.35 33.52
N ALA A 411 -17.21 12.29 33.61
CA ALA A 411 -18.00 13.19 34.45
C ALA A 411 -17.53 13.15 35.93
N THR A 412 -17.34 11.95 36.48
CA THR A 412 -16.83 11.76 37.85
C THR A 412 -15.43 12.34 38.02
N ILE A 413 -14.54 12.12 37.04
CA ILE A 413 -13.17 12.66 37.05
C ILE A 413 -13.20 14.19 37.07
N VAL A 414 -13.99 14.81 36.19
CA VAL A 414 -14.11 16.26 36.07
C VAL A 414 -14.74 16.87 37.32
N THR A 415 -15.82 16.28 37.85
CA THR A 415 -16.45 16.72 39.11
C THR A 415 -15.46 16.69 40.27
N ASN A 416 -14.71 15.61 40.45
CA ASN A 416 -13.72 15.51 41.52
C ASN A 416 -12.57 16.52 41.37
N LEU A 417 -12.17 16.82 40.13
CA LEU A 417 -11.13 17.80 39.81
C LEU A 417 -11.56 19.25 40.08
N VAL A 418 -12.80 19.60 39.76
CA VAL A 418 -13.30 20.99 39.80
C VAL A 418 -13.93 21.33 41.15
N GLU A 419 -14.75 20.42 41.70
CA GLU A 419 -15.60 20.69 42.86
C GLU A 419 -14.97 20.19 44.16
N ASN A 420 -14.57 18.91 44.22
CA ASN A 420 -14.15 18.26 45.47
C ASN A 420 -12.70 18.60 45.90
N LYS A 421 -11.84 19.03 44.95
CA LYS A 421 -10.46 19.50 45.19
C LYS A 421 -9.60 18.59 46.08
N ASP A 422 -9.84 17.27 46.11
CA ASP A 422 -8.97 16.33 46.82
C ASP A 422 -7.59 16.30 46.13
N PRO A 423 -6.51 16.76 46.79
CA PRO A 423 -5.18 16.83 46.20
C PRO A 423 -4.60 15.45 45.88
N THR A 424 -5.13 14.38 46.48
CA THR A 424 -4.67 13.00 46.31
C THR A 424 -5.49 12.20 45.29
N TYR A 425 -6.63 12.74 44.84
CA TYR A 425 -7.55 12.02 43.95
C TYR A 425 -6.88 11.63 42.63
N ILE A 426 -6.22 12.57 41.97
CA ILE A 426 -5.54 12.31 40.69
C ILE A 426 -4.40 11.31 40.86
N ASP A 427 -3.66 11.39 41.96
CA ASP A 427 -2.57 10.45 42.25
C ASP A 427 -3.11 9.02 42.37
N LYS A 428 -4.18 8.83 43.15
CA LYS A 428 -4.84 7.53 43.30
C LYS A 428 -5.41 7.04 41.97
N LEU A 429 -6.06 7.91 41.20
CA LEU A 429 -6.67 7.57 39.91
C LEU A 429 -5.61 7.12 38.89
N ILE A 430 -4.54 7.89 38.75
CA ILE A 430 -3.42 7.61 37.85
C ILE A 430 -2.71 6.33 38.27
N GLN A 431 -2.46 6.13 39.56
CA GLN A 431 -1.85 4.89 40.07
C GLN A 431 -2.72 3.67 39.73
N LYS A 432 -4.03 3.74 40.03
CA LYS A 432 -4.98 2.65 39.76
C LYS A 432 -5.06 2.31 38.27
N GLN A 433 -5.12 3.33 37.41
CA GLN A 433 -5.10 3.16 35.95
C GLN A 433 -3.77 2.56 35.47
N THR A 434 -2.63 3.05 35.98
CA THR A 434 -1.29 2.54 35.63
C THR A 434 -1.16 1.07 36.02
N ASP A 435 -1.56 0.69 37.23
CA ASP A 435 -1.52 -0.70 37.69
C ASP A 435 -2.41 -1.62 36.84
N MET A 436 -3.59 -1.14 36.43
CA MET A 436 -4.46 -1.87 35.51
C MET A 436 -3.77 -2.08 34.16
N VAL A 437 -3.17 -1.05 33.57
CA VAL A 437 -2.49 -1.14 32.27
C VAL A 437 -1.25 -2.04 32.36
N LEU A 438 -0.47 -1.97 33.43
CA LEU A 438 0.67 -2.86 33.66
C LEU A 438 0.26 -4.33 33.81
N LYS A 439 -0.89 -4.61 34.44
CA LYS A 439 -1.47 -5.96 34.46
C LYS A 439 -1.89 -6.42 33.07
N LYS A 440 -2.47 -5.53 32.25
CA LYS A 440 -2.80 -5.84 30.85
C LYS A 440 -1.54 -6.10 30.02
N LEU A 441 -0.50 -5.29 30.19
CA LEU A 441 0.82 -5.50 29.55
C LEU A 441 1.40 -6.87 29.92
N ALA A 442 1.41 -7.23 31.20
CA ALA A 442 1.92 -8.53 31.64
C ALA A 442 1.15 -9.72 31.05
N LYS A 443 -0.14 -9.54 30.71
CA LYS A 443 -0.91 -10.54 29.96
C LYS A 443 -0.54 -10.55 28.48
N LEU A 444 -0.34 -9.37 27.87
CA LEU A 444 0.09 -9.23 26.48
C LEU A 444 1.46 -9.89 26.27
N GLU A 445 2.46 -9.58 27.09
CA GLU A 445 3.84 -10.11 27.01
C GLU A 445 3.93 -11.64 27.09
N LYS A 446 2.91 -12.31 27.64
CA LYS A 446 2.85 -13.78 27.78
C LYS A 446 2.22 -14.48 26.58
N ARG A 447 1.63 -13.74 25.63
CA ARG A 447 1.03 -14.33 24.44
C ARG A 447 2.14 -14.82 23.50
N ASP A 448 1.81 -15.82 22.68
CA ASP A 448 2.66 -16.17 21.55
C ASP A 448 2.46 -15.13 20.44
N HIS A 449 3.49 -14.33 20.19
CA HIS A 449 3.49 -13.30 19.15
C HIS A 449 4.06 -13.77 17.82
N SER A 450 4.63 -14.98 17.79
CA SER A 450 5.31 -15.57 16.63
C SER A 450 4.34 -16.12 15.58
N VAL A 451 3.08 -16.33 15.96
CA VAL A 451 2.00 -16.77 15.08
C VAL A 451 1.38 -15.55 14.39
N ILE A 452 1.31 -15.60 13.06
CA ILE A 452 0.59 -14.61 12.26
C ILE A 452 -0.85 -15.08 12.13
N ASN A 453 -1.80 -14.19 12.44
CA ASN A 453 -3.22 -14.43 12.22
C ASN A 453 -3.55 -14.16 10.75
N TRP A 454 -3.35 -15.17 9.90
CA TRP A 454 -3.61 -15.09 8.47
C TRP A 454 -5.09 -14.88 8.17
N ILE A 455 -5.38 -13.98 7.22
CA ILE A 455 -6.70 -13.93 6.60
C ILE A 455 -6.77 -15.04 5.54
N THR A 456 -7.63 -16.04 5.75
CA THR A 456 -7.77 -17.24 4.88
C THR A 456 -9.10 -17.34 4.15
N GLN A 457 -10.02 -16.39 4.37
CA GLN A 457 -11.33 -16.42 3.73
C GLN A 457 -11.22 -16.16 2.23
N GLU A 458 -12.09 -16.86 1.51
CA GLU A 458 -12.46 -16.66 0.10
C GLU A 458 -12.18 -15.24 -0.42
N PRO A 459 -11.32 -15.07 -1.45
CA PRO A 459 -11.04 -13.77 -2.03
C PRO A 459 -12.30 -13.06 -2.56
N GLY A 460 -13.35 -13.81 -2.89
CA GLY A 460 -14.65 -13.27 -3.30
C GLY A 460 -15.54 -12.77 -2.15
N THR A 461 -15.28 -13.19 -0.90
CA THR A 461 -16.06 -12.81 0.30
C THR A 461 -15.11 -12.37 1.41
N GLN A 462 -14.90 -11.07 1.60
CA GLN A 462 -13.81 -10.55 2.42
C GLN A 462 -14.25 -9.70 3.63
N ILE A 463 -13.43 -9.67 4.70
CA ILE A 463 -13.68 -8.91 5.95
C ILE A 463 -12.89 -7.58 6.02
N SER A 464 -11.75 -7.43 5.34
CA SER A 464 -10.91 -6.21 5.37
C SER A 464 -11.35 -5.15 4.36
N GLY A 465 -11.49 -3.88 4.75
CA GLY A 465 -12.08 -2.80 3.95
C GLY A 465 -11.42 -2.55 2.58
N SER A 466 -10.09 -2.68 2.49
CA SER A 466 -9.36 -2.43 1.22
C SER A 466 -9.61 -3.48 0.13
N PHE A 467 -10.21 -4.61 0.50
CA PHE A 467 -10.57 -5.68 -0.44
C PHE A 467 -11.99 -6.24 -0.18
N ASN A 468 -12.76 -5.66 0.75
CA ASN A 468 -14.17 -5.96 1.00
C ASN A 468 -15.00 -5.11 0.03
N PRO A 469 -15.60 -5.72 -1.01
CA PRO A 469 -16.46 -4.97 -1.90
C PRO A 469 -17.69 -4.51 -1.12
N ILE A 470 -17.84 -3.19 -1.01
CA ILE A 470 -19.08 -2.53 -0.64
C ILE A 470 -20.04 -2.72 -1.81
N ILE A 471 -20.71 -3.88 -1.81
CA ILE A 471 -21.73 -4.22 -2.79
C ILE A 471 -22.93 -3.31 -2.52
N LYS A 472 -23.06 -2.28 -3.36
CA LYS A 472 -24.27 -1.47 -3.49
C LYS A 472 -24.80 -1.62 -4.90
N ASP A 473 -26.12 -1.44 -5.02
CA ASP A 473 -26.75 -1.33 -6.33
C ASP A 473 -26.00 -0.27 -7.15
N GLU A 474 -25.66 -0.58 -8.40
CA GLU A 474 -25.04 0.37 -9.32
C GLU A 474 -25.88 1.66 -9.42
N LYS A 475 -27.21 1.57 -9.32
CA LYS A 475 -28.11 2.72 -9.25
C LYS A 475 -27.81 3.64 -8.07
N ASP A 476 -27.40 3.11 -6.92
CA ASP A 476 -27.04 3.91 -5.75
C ASP A 476 -25.69 4.61 -5.92
N TRP A 477 -24.82 4.10 -6.80
CA TRP A 477 -23.53 4.70 -7.09
C TRP A 477 -23.64 5.78 -8.18
N TYR A 478 -24.43 5.54 -9.23
CA TYR A 478 -24.65 6.49 -10.33
C TYR A 478 -25.78 7.51 -10.05
N GLY A 479 -26.67 7.21 -9.11
CA GLY A 479 -27.76 8.10 -8.70
C GLY A 479 -28.70 8.46 -9.87
N ALA A 480 -29.01 9.75 -10.01
CA ALA A 480 -29.90 10.26 -11.06
C ALA A 480 -29.35 10.07 -12.49
N LEU A 481 -28.04 9.84 -12.61
CA LEU A 481 -27.35 9.66 -13.88
C LEU A 481 -27.23 8.18 -14.27
N TYR A 482 -27.91 7.26 -13.59
CA TYR A 482 -27.89 5.84 -13.91
C TYR A 482 -28.68 5.51 -15.20
N VAL A 483 -28.12 4.62 -16.04
CA VAL A 483 -28.80 3.94 -17.15
C VAL A 483 -28.74 2.43 -16.97
N LYS A 484 -29.83 1.73 -17.29
CA LYS A 484 -30.01 0.29 -17.04
C LYS A 484 -29.22 -0.58 -18.03
#